data_AF-A0A5E4JBV1-F1
#
_entry.id   AF-A0A5E4JBV1-F1
#
_cell.length_a   1.000
_cell.length_b   1.000
_cell.length_c   1.000
_cell.angle_alpha   90.00
_cell.angle_beta   90.00
_cell.angle_gamma   90.00
#
_symmetry.space_group_name_H-M   'P 1'
#
loop_
_entity.id
_entity.type
_entity.pdbx_description
1 polymer ?
#
loop_
_entity_poly.entity_id
_entity_poly.type
_entity_poly.pdbx_seq_one_letter_code
_entity_poly.pdbx_strand_id
1 'polypeptide(L)'
;MENAKCEHQVKLIGRLRQLAGNVPVVYDSQHEFFLVTIRSMSENLMDLKRETLKEACDRFGAELDKGKVTDKLVADFKDLLDKLVSEKDFAFIDRSMVGSAGLIKSRLSALQPLSVMEEERKKEGRDPTADRLVTGAYKQLQFKELESELMAFPNDPTIDKMLTKARENVAEYCCLYNVPLRDDDTLSPFSLSRIDAVVGACHRLSIRIWSILETYR
;
A
#
# COMPACT_ATOMS: atom_id res chain seq x y z
N MET A 1 -18.86 -7.98 -10.84
CA MET A 1 -17.56 -7.92 -10.15
C MET A 1 -16.68 -6.81 -10.73
N GLU A 2 -16.61 -6.62 -12.07
CA GLU A 2 -15.83 -5.53 -12.69
C GLU A 2 -16.17 -4.10 -12.21
N ASN A 3 -17.40 -3.84 -11.77
CA ASN A 3 -17.82 -2.50 -11.35
C ASN A 3 -17.21 -2.05 -10.01
N ALA A 4 -17.01 -2.97 -9.05
CA ALA A 4 -16.49 -2.63 -7.72
C ALA A 4 -14.99 -2.32 -7.75
N LYS A 5 -14.20 -3.15 -8.45
CA LYS A 5 -12.76 -2.92 -8.63
C LYS A 5 -12.47 -1.57 -9.30
N CYS A 6 -13.23 -1.24 -10.36
CA CYS A 6 -13.14 0.06 -11.03
C CYS A 6 -13.45 1.21 -10.05
N GLU A 7 -14.52 1.08 -9.26
CA GLU A 7 -14.90 2.08 -8.26
C GLU A 7 -13.79 2.29 -7.20
N HIS A 8 -13.22 1.21 -6.65
CA HIS A 8 -12.12 1.30 -5.69
C HIS A 8 -10.87 1.95 -6.28
N GLN A 9 -10.56 1.65 -7.55
CA GLN A 9 -9.46 2.27 -8.27
C GLN A 9 -9.66 3.77 -8.48
N VAL A 10 -10.84 4.18 -8.97
CA VAL A 10 -11.18 5.59 -9.17
C VAL A 10 -11.11 6.34 -7.84
N LYS A 11 -11.62 5.76 -6.75
CA LYS A 11 -11.51 6.33 -5.41
C LYS A 11 -10.05 6.48 -4.98
N LEU A 12 -9.22 5.44 -5.14
CA LEU A 12 -7.81 5.48 -4.77
C LEU A 12 -7.02 6.54 -5.56
N ILE A 13 -7.21 6.60 -6.88
CA ILE A 13 -6.60 7.63 -7.75
C ILE A 13 -7.08 9.03 -7.33
N GLY A 14 -8.38 9.18 -7.05
CA GLY A 14 -8.95 10.43 -6.53
C GLY A 14 -8.28 10.87 -5.22
N ARG A 15 -8.05 9.95 -4.29
CA ARG A 15 -7.35 10.25 -3.02
C ARG A 15 -5.87 10.58 -3.21
N LEU A 16 -5.18 9.89 -4.11
CA LEU A 16 -3.79 10.21 -4.47
C LEU A 16 -3.68 11.63 -5.04
N ARG A 17 -4.59 11.99 -5.96
CA ARG A 17 -4.68 13.37 -6.50
C ARG A 17 -4.98 14.39 -5.42
N GLN A 18 -5.88 14.07 -4.47
CA GLN A 18 -6.18 14.96 -3.35
C GLN A 18 -4.95 15.17 -2.46
N LEU A 19 -4.25 14.11 -2.09
CA LEU A 19 -3.05 14.19 -1.25
C LEU A 19 -1.99 15.10 -1.87
N ALA A 20 -1.77 14.97 -3.18
CA ALA A 20 -0.85 15.79 -3.97
C ALA A 20 -1.31 17.24 -4.21
N GLY A 21 -2.59 17.54 -3.97
CA GLY A 21 -3.20 18.84 -4.26
C GLY A 21 -3.20 19.82 -3.10
N ASN A 22 -3.98 20.89 -3.23
CA ASN A 22 -4.21 21.84 -2.14
C ASN A 22 -5.09 21.23 -1.05
N VAL A 23 -4.85 21.63 0.21
CA VAL A 23 -5.70 21.20 1.33
C VAL A 23 -7.09 21.83 1.19
N PRO A 24 -8.16 21.01 1.16
CA PRO A 24 -9.53 21.54 1.11
C PRO A 24 -9.88 22.34 2.37
N VAL A 25 -10.69 23.40 2.20
CA VAL A 25 -11.11 24.32 3.28
C VAL A 25 -11.88 23.63 4.42
N VAL A 26 -12.38 22.41 4.20
CA VAL A 26 -13.13 21.63 5.20
C VAL A 26 -12.24 21.03 6.30
N TYR A 27 -10.91 21.00 6.13
CA TYR A 27 -10.00 20.49 7.13
C TYR A 27 -9.46 21.60 8.00
N ASP A 28 -9.38 21.35 9.31
CA ASP A 28 -8.91 22.31 10.31
C ASP A 28 -7.38 22.50 10.27
N SER A 29 -6.65 21.52 9.72
CA SER A 29 -5.17 21.58 9.62
C SER A 29 -4.60 20.67 8.51
N GLN A 30 -3.34 20.91 8.14
CA GLN A 30 -2.56 20.00 7.28
C GLN A 30 -2.47 18.60 7.88
N HIS A 31 -2.33 18.52 9.21
CA HIS A 31 -2.18 17.26 9.92
C HIS A 31 -3.45 16.40 9.86
N GLU A 32 -4.62 17.01 10.12
CA GLU A 32 -5.90 16.33 10.00
C GLU A 32 -6.11 15.85 8.56
N PHE A 33 -5.89 16.73 7.58
CA PHE A 33 -6.01 16.39 6.16
C PHE A 33 -5.13 15.19 5.78
N PHE A 34 -3.86 15.21 6.22
CA PHE A 34 -2.90 14.15 5.94
C PHE A 34 -3.37 12.81 6.50
N LEU A 35 -3.76 12.76 7.78
CA LEU A 35 -4.23 11.55 8.45
C LEU A 35 -5.50 10.97 7.82
N VAL A 36 -6.52 11.81 7.59
CA VAL A 36 -7.79 11.38 7.01
C VAL A 36 -7.58 10.85 5.59
N THR A 37 -6.73 11.51 4.80
CA THR A 37 -6.45 11.10 3.42
C THR A 37 -5.71 9.76 3.38
N ILE A 38 -4.68 9.57 4.20
CA ILE A 38 -3.92 8.31 4.27
C ILE A 38 -4.81 7.15 4.71
N ARG A 39 -5.67 7.37 5.71
CA ARG A 39 -6.62 6.35 6.16
C ARG A 39 -7.57 5.94 5.03
N SER A 40 -8.15 6.92 4.33
CA SER A 40 -9.04 6.64 3.20
C SER A 40 -8.31 5.95 2.05
N MET A 41 -7.05 6.29 1.77
CA MET A 41 -6.22 5.59 0.79
C MET A 41 -5.98 4.14 1.19
N SER A 42 -5.64 3.89 2.45
CA SER A 42 -5.40 2.53 2.96
C SER A 42 -6.63 1.64 2.80
N GLU A 43 -7.82 2.15 3.13
CA GLU A 43 -9.08 1.41 3.01
C GLU A 43 -9.37 1.04 1.54
N ASN A 44 -9.33 2.02 0.62
CA ASN A 44 -9.57 1.77 -0.81
C ASN A 44 -8.50 0.87 -1.44
N LEU A 45 -7.24 1.01 -1.01
CA LEU A 45 -6.15 0.16 -1.47
C LEU A 45 -6.34 -1.29 -1.04
N MET A 46 -6.75 -1.53 0.21
CA MET A 46 -7.00 -2.88 0.70
C MET A 46 -8.13 -3.58 -0.06
N ASP A 47 -9.21 -2.86 -0.35
CA ASP A 47 -10.31 -3.41 -1.14
C ASP A 47 -9.86 -3.74 -2.57
N LEU A 48 -9.08 -2.85 -3.20
CA LEU A 48 -8.53 -3.09 -4.53
C LEU A 48 -7.54 -4.27 -4.56
N LYS A 49 -6.70 -4.41 -3.53
CA LYS A 49 -5.79 -5.56 -3.39
C LYS A 49 -6.55 -6.87 -3.17
N ARG A 50 -7.65 -6.86 -2.40
CA ARG A 50 -8.51 -8.04 -2.20
C ARG A 50 -9.16 -8.48 -3.50
N GLU A 51 -9.77 -7.55 -4.23
CA GLU A 51 -10.35 -7.81 -5.56
C GLU A 51 -9.29 -8.36 -6.53
N THR A 52 -8.11 -7.72 -6.59
CA THR A 52 -7.02 -8.15 -7.49
C THR A 52 -6.47 -9.54 -7.14
N LEU A 53 -6.28 -9.83 -5.85
CA LEU A 53 -5.84 -11.14 -5.38
C LEU A 53 -6.89 -12.23 -5.67
N LYS A 54 -8.17 -11.91 -5.43
CA LYS A 54 -9.29 -12.81 -5.72
C LYS A 54 -9.35 -13.17 -7.20
N GLU A 55 -9.30 -12.18 -8.09
CA GLU A 55 -9.29 -12.40 -9.54
C GLU A 55 -8.10 -13.26 -10.00
N ALA A 56 -6.91 -13.00 -9.44
CA ALA A 56 -5.72 -13.80 -9.76
C ALA A 56 -5.87 -15.26 -9.31
N CYS A 57 -6.38 -15.48 -8.09
CA CYS A 57 -6.62 -16.83 -7.56
C CYS A 57 -7.71 -17.57 -8.33
N ASP A 58 -8.82 -16.89 -8.66
CA ASP A 58 -9.94 -17.46 -9.42
C ASP A 58 -9.50 -17.84 -10.84
N ARG A 59 -8.68 -16.98 -11.50
CA ARG A 59 -8.10 -17.27 -12.82
C ARG A 59 -7.17 -18.47 -12.78
N PHE A 60 -6.27 -18.54 -11.80
CA PHE A 60 -5.37 -19.68 -11.63
C PHE A 60 -6.15 -20.97 -11.35
N GLY A 61 -7.17 -20.89 -10.47
CA GLY A 61 -8.07 -22.01 -10.16
C GLY A 61 -8.84 -22.53 -11.37
N ALA A 62 -9.28 -21.65 -12.27
CA ALA A 62 -9.95 -22.04 -13.51
C ALA A 62 -9.02 -22.77 -14.49
N GLU A 63 -7.74 -22.35 -14.60
CA GLU A 63 -6.76 -23.08 -15.42
C GLU A 63 -6.34 -24.41 -14.78
N LEU A 64 -6.34 -24.49 -13.45
CA LEU A 64 -6.16 -25.73 -12.70
C LEU A 64 -7.28 -26.74 -13.00
N ASP A 65 -8.54 -26.29 -13.04
CA ASP A 65 -9.68 -27.15 -13.39
C ASP A 65 -9.65 -27.66 -14.83
N LYS A 66 -9.08 -26.89 -15.74
CA LYS A 66 -8.91 -27.29 -17.15
C LYS A 66 -7.71 -28.21 -17.36
N GLY A 67 -6.89 -28.46 -16.33
CA GLY A 67 -5.62 -29.18 -16.46
C GLY A 67 -4.58 -28.44 -17.32
N LYS A 68 -4.70 -27.11 -17.47
CA LYS A 68 -3.85 -26.28 -18.36
C LYS A 68 -2.76 -25.51 -17.61
N VAL A 69 -2.34 -26.01 -16.45
CA VAL A 69 -1.30 -25.36 -15.65
C VAL A 69 0.06 -25.61 -16.31
N THR A 70 0.67 -24.53 -16.76
CA THR A 70 2.02 -24.52 -17.34
C THR A 70 3.00 -23.89 -16.36
N ASP A 71 4.30 -24.20 -16.50
CA ASP A 71 5.34 -23.57 -15.68
C ASP A 71 5.33 -22.05 -15.78
N LYS A 72 5.04 -21.52 -16.97
CA LYS A 72 4.87 -20.08 -17.21
C LYS A 72 3.71 -19.52 -16.39
N LEU A 73 2.55 -20.17 -16.41
CA LEU A 73 1.39 -19.73 -15.63
C LEU A 73 1.70 -19.72 -14.12
N VAL A 74 2.42 -20.73 -13.63
CA VAL A 74 2.86 -20.80 -12.23
C VAL A 74 3.82 -19.67 -11.90
N ALA A 75 4.81 -19.39 -12.76
CA ALA A 75 5.75 -18.30 -12.57
C ALA A 75 5.04 -16.93 -12.55
N ASP A 76 4.16 -16.68 -13.51
CA ASP A 76 3.39 -15.43 -13.60
C ASP A 76 2.49 -15.24 -12.36
N PHE A 77 1.87 -16.33 -11.87
CA PHE A 77 1.05 -16.29 -10.67
C PHE A 77 1.88 -16.03 -9.40
N LYS A 78 3.04 -16.67 -9.27
CA LYS A 78 3.96 -16.43 -8.14
C LYS A 78 4.47 -14.99 -8.14
N ASP A 79 4.84 -14.46 -9.30
CA ASP A 79 5.29 -13.07 -9.44
C ASP A 79 4.21 -12.07 -8.99
N LEU A 80 2.93 -12.37 -9.25
CA LEU A 80 1.81 -11.57 -8.76
C LEU A 80 1.63 -11.69 -7.25
N LEU A 81 1.69 -12.91 -6.70
CA LEU A 81 1.53 -13.14 -5.25
C LEU A 81 2.62 -12.43 -4.44
N ASP A 82 3.88 -12.49 -4.89
CA ASP A 82 5.03 -11.81 -4.26
C ASP A 82 4.79 -10.31 -4.05
N LYS A 83 3.94 -9.68 -4.88
CA LYS A 83 3.61 -8.25 -4.79
C LYS A 83 2.40 -7.94 -3.92
N LEU A 84 1.53 -8.92 -3.66
CA LEU A 84 0.24 -8.71 -3.00
C LEU A 84 0.14 -9.29 -1.60
N VAL A 85 0.81 -10.41 -1.30
CA VAL A 85 0.71 -11.13 -0.03
C VAL A 85 1.98 -11.01 0.81
N SER A 86 1.91 -11.44 2.08
CA SER A 86 3.09 -11.50 2.96
C SER A 86 4.09 -12.56 2.47
N GLU A 87 5.38 -12.41 2.79
CA GLU A 87 6.39 -13.42 2.47
C GLU A 87 6.09 -14.76 3.14
N LYS A 88 5.49 -14.72 4.35
CA LYS A 88 5.06 -15.92 5.06
C LYS A 88 3.94 -16.65 4.32
N ASP A 89 2.92 -15.94 3.87
CA ASP A 89 1.81 -16.54 3.12
C ASP A 89 2.27 -17.00 1.75
N PHE A 90 3.16 -16.25 1.10
CA PHE A 90 3.80 -16.65 -0.14
C PHE A 90 4.59 -17.96 0.04
N ALA A 91 5.48 -18.05 1.03
CA ALA A 91 6.28 -19.24 1.30
C ALA A 91 5.41 -20.44 1.68
N PHE A 92 4.31 -20.21 2.39
CA PHE A 92 3.32 -21.25 2.69
C PHE A 92 2.72 -21.80 1.39
N ILE A 93 2.26 -20.95 0.47
CA ILE A 93 1.69 -21.38 -0.80
C ILE A 93 2.72 -22.03 -1.71
N ASP A 94 3.91 -21.44 -1.84
CA ASP A 94 4.98 -21.93 -2.72
C ASP A 94 5.34 -23.39 -2.41
N ARG A 95 5.45 -23.73 -1.12
CA ARG A 95 5.69 -25.10 -0.63
C ARG A 95 4.45 -26.01 -0.70
N SER A 96 3.27 -25.41 -0.76
CA SER A 96 1.96 -26.07 -0.68
C SER A 96 1.24 -26.20 -2.03
N MET A 97 1.89 -25.88 -3.14
CA MET A 97 1.36 -26.14 -4.49
C MET A 97 1.35 -27.63 -4.88
N VAL A 98 1.63 -28.52 -3.92
CA VAL A 98 1.55 -29.98 -4.07
C VAL A 98 0.21 -30.48 -3.51
N GLY A 99 -0.53 -31.26 -4.30
CA GLY A 99 -1.76 -31.92 -3.87
C GLY A 99 -2.86 -31.93 -4.94
N SER A 100 -4.07 -32.28 -4.54
CA SER A 100 -5.25 -32.26 -5.42
C SER A 100 -5.67 -30.83 -5.75
N ALA A 101 -6.33 -30.65 -6.90
CA ALA A 101 -6.81 -29.34 -7.33
C ALA A 101 -7.74 -28.66 -6.30
N GLY A 102 -8.55 -29.45 -5.58
CA GLY A 102 -9.40 -28.96 -4.50
C GLY A 102 -8.61 -28.40 -3.31
N LEU A 103 -7.52 -29.08 -2.91
CA LEU A 103 -6.66 -28.62 -1.82
C LEU A 103 -5.94 -27.32 -2.18
N ILE A 104 -5.43 -27.22 -3.41
CA ILE A 104 -4.78 -26.00 -3.90
C ILE A 104 -5.78 -24.84 -3.86
N LYS A 105 -6.99 -25.00 -4.42
CA LYS A 105 -8.02 -23.95 -4.41
C LYS A 105 -8.43 -23.52 -3.01
N SER A 106 -8.57 -24.46 -2.07
CA SER A 106 -8.88 -24.13 -0.67
C SER A 106 -7.77 -23.31 0.00
N ARG A 107 -6.51 -23.50 -0.39
CA ARG A 107 -5.38 -22.70 0.12
C ARG A 107 -5.37 -21.30 -0.51
N LEU A 108 -5.63 -21.22 -1.81
CA LEU A 108 -5.71 -19.94 -2.52
C LEU A 108 -6.85 -19.06 -1.99
N SER A 109 -8.01 -19.63 -1.65
CA SER A 109 -9.14 -18.87 -1.10
C SER A 109 -8.90 -18.33 0.31
N ALA A 110 -7.92 -18.87 1.03
CA ALA A 110 -7.54 -18.38 2.36
C ALA A 110 -6.54 -17.21 2.31
N LEU A 111 -5.98 -16.90 1.13
CA LEU A 111 -4.99 -15.83 1.01
C LEU A 111 -5.62 -14.46 1.28
N GLN A 112 -4.87 -13.63 1.99
CA GLN A 112 -5.20 -12.23 2.22
C GLN A 112 -4.07 -11.35 1.69
N PRO A 113 -4.38 -10.18 1.12
CA PRO A 113 -3.34 -9.25 0.74
C PRO A 113 -2.65 -8.71 2.00
N LEU A 114 -1.34 -8.50 1.92
CA LEU A 114 -0.59 -7.79 2.95
C LEU A 114 -1.17 -6.39 3.14
N SER A 115 -1.32 -5.91 4.37
CA SER A 115 -1.66 -4.51 4.63
C SER A 115 -0.50 -3.83 5.34
N VAL A 116 0.29 -3.04 4.61
CA VAL A 116 1.45 -2.37 5.21
C VAL A 116 1.01 -1.42 6.32
N MET A 117 -0.14 -0.77 6.14
CA MET A 117 -0.74 0.10 7.16
C MET A 117 -1.09 -0.65 8.45
N GLU A 118 -1.68 -1.86 8.36
CA GLU A 118 -2.01 -2.66 9.55
C GLU A 118 -0.74 -3.16 10.24
N GLU A 119 0.29 -3.55 9.48
CA GLU A 119 1.59 -3.90 10.04
C GLU A 119 2.23 -2.73 10.80
N GLU A 120 2.16 -1.51 10.28
CA GLU A 120 2.67 -0.33 10.97
C GLU A 120 1.92 0.02 12.27
N ARG A 121 0.67 -0.45 12.43
CA ARG A 121 -0.08 -0.30 13.68
C ARG A 121 0.29 -1.33 14.74
N LYS A 122 0.99 -2.42 14.37
CA LYS A 122 1.43 -3.42 15.34
C LYS A 122 2.58 -2.86 16.18
N LYS A 123 2.52 -3.12 17.48
CA LYS A 123 3.61 -2.78 18.42
C LYS A 123 4.79 -3.74 18.30
N GLU A 124 4.52 -5.02 18.06
CA GLU A 124 5.51 -6.09 17.97
C GLU A 124 5.13 -7.09 16.88
N GLY A 125 6.10 -7.88 16.40
CA GLY A 125 5.86 -8.96 15.44
C GLY A 125 5.39 -8.47 14.05
N ARG A 126 5.90 -7.33 13.59
CA ARG A 126 5.63 -6.82 12.23
C ARG A 126 6.19 -7.76 11.17
N ASP A 127 5.47 -7.86 10.06
CA ASP A 127 5.96 -8.58 8.89
C ASP A 127 7.25 -7.91 8.32
N PRO A 128 8.36 -8.65 8.15
CA PRO A 128 9.61 -8.10 7.63
C PRO A 128 9.49 -7.51 6.21
N THR A 129 8.61 -8.05 5.37
CA THR A 129 8.37 -7.51 4.03
C THR A 129 7.70 -6.15 4.10
N ALA A 130 6.72 -5.98 4.99
CA ALA A 130 6.11 -4.67 5.22
C ALA A 130 7.15 -3.65 5.72
N ASP A 131 7.99 -4.02 6.69
CA ASP A 131 9.01 -3.11 7.21
C ASP A 131 10.04 -2.72 6.13
N ARG A 132 10.47 -3.67 5.29
CA ARG A 132 11.36 -3.39 4.16
C ARG A 132 10.72 -2.43 3.15
N LEU A 133 9.45 -2.64 2.81
CA LEU A 133 8.70 -1.78 1.90
C LEU A 133 8.59 -0.35 2.45
N VAL A 134 8.19 -0.22 3.72
CA VAL A 134 8.07 1.09 4.39
C VAL A 134 9.42 1.77 4.44
N THR A 135 10.47 1.08 4.90
CA THR A 135 11.83 1.66 5.00
C THR A 135 12.34 2.13 3.63
N GLY A 136 12.10 1.35 2.58
CA GLY A 136 12.43 1.75 1.21
C GLY A 136 11.68 3.00 0.75
N ALA A 137 10.37 3.05 0.98
CA ALA A 137 9.56 4.23 0.66
C ALA A 137 9.96 5.45 1.49
N TYR A 138 10.21 5.27 2.79
CA TYR A 138 10.63 6.31 3.73
C TYR A 138 11.89 7.03 3.25
N LYS A 139 12.86 6.25 2.77
CA LYS A 139 14.12 6.76 2.21
C LYS A 139 13.88 7.52 0.90
N GLN A 140 13.09 6.96 -0.01
CA GLN A 140 12.80 7.59 -1.30
C GLN A 140 12.01 8.90 -1.15
N LEU A 141 11.11 8.95 -0.17
CA LEU A 141 10.31 10.13 0.17
C LEU A 141 11.08 11.16 1.02
N GLN A 142 12.34 10.89 1.38
CA GLN A 142 13.19 11.78 2.18
C GLN A 142 12.57 12.18 3.53
N PHE A 143 11.81 11.27 4.15
CA PHE A 143 11.09 11.57 5.40
C PHE A 143 12.03 11.71 6.60
N LYS A 144 13.23 11.15 6.55
CA LYS A 144 14.24 11.28 7.61
C LYS A 144 14.79 12.71 7.69
N GLU A 145 14.96 13.34 6.54
CA GLU A 145 15.39 14.73 6.40
C GLU A 145 14.30 15.65 6.98
N LEU A 146 13.04 15.40 6.62
CA LEU A 146 11.88 16.11 7.16
C LEU A 146 11.76 15.99 8.70
N GLU A 147 11.96 14.80 9.25
CA GLU A 147 12.02 14.60 10.71
C GLU A 147 13.14 15.43 11.36
N SER A 148 14.31 15.49 10.72
CA SER A 148 15.47 16.21 11.26
C SER A 148 15.22 17.72 11.30
N GLU A 149 14.54 18.27 10.28
CA GLU A 149 14.10 19.67 10.27
C GLU A 149 13.09 19.95 11.40
N LEU A 150 12.13 19.05 11.61
CA LEU A 150 11.14 19.18 12.67
C LEU A 150 11.76 19.11 14.07
N MET A 151 12.72 18.21 14.28
CA MET A 151 13.43 18.10 15.57
C MET A 151 14.22 19.37 15.91
N ALA A 152 14.76 20.08 14.91
CA ALA A 152 15.47 21.32 15.13
C ALA A 152 14.54 22.48 15.54
N PHE A 153 13.30 22.49 15.04
CA PHE A 153 12.31 23.53 15.29
C PHE A 153 10.89 22.95 15.45
N PRO A 154 10.56 22.35 16.60
CA PRO A 154 9.31 21.62 16.82
C PRO A 154 8.14 22.59 17.11
N ASN A 155 7.65 23.27 16.08
CA ASN A 155 6.52 24.20 16.16
C ASN A 155 5.53 24.01 14.99
N ASP A 156 4.31 24.54 15.15
CA ASP A 156 3.21 24.35 14.19
C ASP A 156 3.56 24.79 12.76
N PRO A 157 4.18 25.97 12.52
CA PRO A 157 4.62 26.35 11.17
C PRO A 157 5.59 25.36 10.52
N THR A 158 6.52 24.79 11.28
CA THR A 158 7.44 23.76 10.77
C THR A 158 6.70 22.48 10.41
N ILE A 159 5.74 22.05 11.24
CA ILE A 159 4.91 20.87 10.96
C ILE A 159 4.15 21.06 9.64
N ASP A 160 3.50 22.20 9.44
CA ASP A 160 2.71 22.47 8.24
C ASP A 160 3.58 22.49 6.97
N LYS A 161 4.76 23.12 7.06
CA LYS A 161 5.74 23.11 5.96
C LYS A 161 6.23 21.69 5.66
N MET A 162 6.55 20.94 6.70
CA MET A 162 7.04 19.56 6.60
C MET A 162 5.99 18.64 5.97
N LEU A 163 4.72 18.72 6.41
CA LEU A 163 3.61 17.96 5.84
C LEU A 163 3.32 18.35 4.39
N THR A 164 3.44 19.63 4.05
CA THR A 164 3.33 20.08 2.66
C THR A 164 4.43 19.45 1.80
N LYS A 165 5.68 19.48 2.27
CA LYS A 165 6.81 18.84 1.57
C LYS A 165 6.66 17.33 1.47
N ALA A 166 6.14 16.67 2.51
CA ALA A 166 5.85 15.24 2.48
C ALA A 166 4.84 14.88 1.38
N ARG A 167 3.79 15.69 1.22
CA ARG A 167 2.77 15.51 0.16
C ARG A 167 3.34 15.72 -1.24
N GLU A 168 4.21 16.71 -1.42
CA GLU A 168 4.94 16.92 -2.68
C GLU A 168 5.83 15.71 -3.03
N ASN A 169 6.60 15.21 -2.05
CA ASN A 169 7.47 14.06 -2.26
C ASN A 169 6.67 12.79 -2.62
N VAL A 170 5.47 12.62 -2.05
CA VAL A 170 4.55 11.54 -2.42
C VAL A 170 4.06 11.70 -3.86
N ALA A 171 3.71 12.91 -4.28
CA ALA A 171 3.28 13.18 -5.65
C ALA A 171 4.39 12.86 -6.66
N GLU A 172 5.62 13.30 -6.38
CA GLU A 172 6.80 12.99 -7.20
C GLU A 172 7.07 11.48 -7.28
N TYR A 173 6.96 10.77 -6.15
CA TYR A 173 7.09 9.32 -6.10
C TYR A 173 6.04 8.61 -6.97
N CYS A 174 4.77 9.03 -6.88
CA CYS A 174 3.71 8.46 -7.72
C CYS A 174 3.98 8.68 -9.22
N CYS A 175 4.51 9.83 -9.61
CA CYS A 175 4.95 10.10 -10.98
C CYS A 175 6.11 9.18 -11.40
N LEU A 176 7.14 9.02 -10.55
CA LEU A 176 8.31 8.18 -10.84
C LEU A 176 7.93 6.72 -11.15
N TYR A 177 6.96 6.19 -10.41
CA TYR A 177 6.49 4.80 -10.60
C TYR A 177 5.37 4.68 -11.63
N ASN A 178 5.11 5.73 -12.41
CA ASN A 178 4.04 5.80 -13.41
C ASN A 178 2.73 5.25 -12.86
N VAL A 179 2.34 5.63 -11.64
CA VAL A 179 1.02 5.27 -11.11
C VAL A 179 0.01 5.94 -12.04
N PRO A 180 -0.72 5.18 -12.85
CA PRO A 180 -1.61 5.80 -13.80
C PRO A 180 -2.67 6.59 -13.05
N LEU A 181 -2.80 7.85 -13.46
CA LEU A 181 -3.74 8.78 -12.86
C LEU A 181 -5.00 8.92 -13.71
N ARG A 182 -5.23 8.15 -14.77
CA ARG A 182 -6.50 8.20 -15.50
C ARG A 182 -7.46 7.14 -14.97
N ASP A 183 -8.75 7.44 -15.04
CA ASP A 183 -9.79 6.59 -14.45
C ASP A 183 -9.96 5.26 -15.21
N ASP A 184 -9.49 5.19 -16.46
CA ASP A 184 -9.51 4.01 -17.35
C ASP A 184 -8.26 3.11 -17.28
N ASP A 185 -7.18 3.59 -16.67
CA ASP A 185 -5.93 2.83 -16.58
C ASP A 185 -5.97 1.80 -15.46
N THR A 186 -5.56 0.55 -15.71
CA THR A 186 -5.54 -0.50 -14.65
C THR A 186 -4.29 -0.39 -13.78
N LEU A 187 -4.47 -0.27 -12.45
CA LEU A 187 -3.36 -0.34 -11.51
C LEU A 187 -2.77 -1.76 -11.45
N SER A 188 -1.49 -1.87 -11.79
CA SER A 188 -0.77 -3.14 -11.72
C SER A 188 -0.55 -3.58 -10.25
N PRO A 189 -0.37 -4.89 -9.97
CA PRO A 189 0.03 -5.36 -8.63
C PRO A 189 1.28 -4.67 -8.10
N PHE A 190 2.22 -4.32 -8.98
CA PHE A 190 3.41 -3.55 -8.62
C PHE A 190 3.04 -2.13 -8.16
N SER A 191 2.18 -1.43 -8.90
CA SER A 191 1.68 -0.09 -8.53
C SER A 191 0.97 -0.13 -7.19
N LEU A 192 0.12 -1.14 -6.94
CA LEU A 192 -0.57 -1.31 -5.66
C LEU A 192 0.41 -1.52 -4.50
N SER A 193 1.44 -2.35 -4.68
CA SER A 193 2.51 -2.56 -3.69
C SER A 193 3.26 -1.27 -3.36
N ARG A 194 3.56 -0.44 -4.38
CA ARG A 194 4.22 0.85 -4.19
C ARG A 194 3.35 1.86 -3.45
N ILE A 195 2.06 1.94 -3.79
CA ILE A 195 1.11 2.81 -3.08
C ILE A 195 0.98 2.37 -1.61
N ASP A 196 0.95 1.06 -1.34
CA ASP A 196 0.88 0.52 0.03
C ASP A 196 2.11 0.91 0.87
N ALA A 197 3.30 0.79 0.28
CA ALA A 197 4.55 1.20 0.91
C ALA A 197 4.56 2.70 1.25
N VAL A 198 4.05 3.54 0.35
CA VAL A 198 3.92 5.00 0.57
C VAL A 198 2.92 5.30 1.68
N VAL A 199 1.74 4.67 1.67
CA VAL A 199 0.72 4.82 2.72
C VAL A 199 1.31 4.44 4.08
N GLY A 200 2.03 3.31 4.15
CA GLY A 200 2.74 2.89 5.36
C GLY A 200 3.81 3.88 5.82
N ALA A 201 4.62 4.41 4.90
CA ALA A 201 5.63 5.43 5.21
C ALA A 201 5.00 6.72 5.74
N CYS A 202 3.88 7.16 5.16
CA CYS A 202 3.17 8.36 5.62
C CYS A 202 2.55 8.16 7.01
N HIS A 203 2.02 6.97 7.28
CA HIS A 203 1.56 6.63 8.63
C HIS A 203 2.71 6.60 9.63
N ARG A 204 3.84 5.97 9.29
CA ARG A 204 5.05 5.99 10.12
C ARG A 204 5.48 7.43 10.43
N LEU A 205 5.53 8.29 9.41
CA LEU A 205 5.84 9.72 9.58
C LEU A 205 4.88 10.39 10.58
N SER A 206 3.57 10.14 10.48
CA SER A 206 2.59 10.73 11.40
C SER A 206 2.82 10.34 12.87
N ILE A 207 3.20 9.09 13.14
CA ILE A 207 3.57 8.62 14.49
C ILE A 207 4.85 9.32 14.96
N ARG A 208 5.84 9.49 14.07
CA ARG A 208 7.11 10.15 14.37
C ARG A 208 6.92 11.62 14.72
N ILE A 209 6.09 12.35 13.97
CA ILE A 209 5.73 13.74 14.29
C ILE A 209 5.17 13.82 15.72
N TRP A 210 4.19 12.98 16.05
CA TRP A 210 3.56 13.00 17.36
C TRP A 210 4.58 12.72 18.49
N SER A 211 5.41 11.69 18.32
CA SER A 211 6.48 11.36 19.27
C SER A 211 7.51 12.47 19.45
N ILE A 212 7.87 13.18 18.37
CA ILE A 212 8.77 14.34 18.45
C ILE A 212 8.11 15.42 19.30
N LEU A 213 6.86 15.79 19.00
CA LEU A 213 6.16 16.86 19.72
C LEU A 213 5.95 16.55 21.19
N GLU A 214 5.70 15.29 21.55
CA GLU A 214 5.62 14.87 22.95
C GLU A 214 6.95 15.03 23.70
N THR A 215 8.09 14.87 23.01
CA THR A 215 9.41 15.01 23.62
C THR A 215 9.74 16.46 23.98
N TYR A 216 9.09 17.43 23.32
CA TYR A 216 9.34 18.87 23.49
C TYR A 216 8.23 19.61 24.25
N ARG A 217 7.23 18.89 24.78
CA ARG A 217 6.22 19.41 25.72
C ARG A 217 6.67 19.20 27.15
#